data_AF-A0A8S3FSN2-F1
#
_entry.id   AF-A0A8S3FSN2-F1
#
_cell.length_a   1.000
_cell.length_b   1.000
_cell.length_c   1.000
_cell.angle_alpha   90.00
_cell.angle_beta   90.00
_cell.angle_gamma   90.00
#
_symmetry.space_group_name_H-M   'P 1'
#
loop_
_entity.id
_entity.type
_entity.pdbx_description
1 polymer ?
#
loop_
_entity_poly.entity_id
_entity_poly.type
_entity_poly.pdbx_seq_one_letter_code
_entity_poly.pdbx_strand_id
1 'polypeptide(L)'
;MRQQILSCVLKSNGTINISFALVNFNTSISPNTGSRPEKPIGYRLMCRFWTYDVFYHPAIIQGKYEYLMRMDDDSYFSDRIKKDPFLYMDSRRLDYMYRSTYKESAYPLYSILKPILKRKYVHITCIYNNFFMIRLKWYYESPRVQNFVNELIKDNLILREYIGDGCIHGAMLHVDRRHVRVEHVRNIPYGHNYHVMPTGYQQWKFQEVNDFHEVIHKSCEQLTVLKGIQGKVAHIKMS
;
A
#
# COMPACT_ATOMS: atom_id res chain seq x y z
N MET A 1 10.36 5.49 -20.59
CA MET A 1 9.30 4.49 -20.92
C MET A 1 8.03 4.96 -20.21
N ARG A 2 6.93 5.25 -20.92
CA ARG A 2 5.67 5.61 -20.27
C ARG A 2 5.02 4.31 -19.81
N GLN A 3 5.01 4.05 -18.50
CA GLN A 3 4.22 2.96 -17.95
C GLN A 3 2.80 3.49 -17.70
N GLN A 4 1.83 2.80 -18.26
CA GLN A 4 0.45 2.90 -17.81
C GLN A 4 0.46 2.15 -16.46
N ILE A 5 -0.13 2.64 -15.37
CA ILE A 5 -1.49 2.28 -14.98
C ILE A 5 -1.86 3.09 -13.73
N LEU A 6 -3.14 3.44 -13.69
CA LEU A 6 -3.93 3.50 -12.48
C LEU A 6 -5.15 2.62 -12.77
N SER A 7 -5.77 1.99 -11.79
CA SER A 7 -7.14 1.51 -11.95
C SER A 7 -7.95 2.24 -10.87
N CYS A 8 -9.25 2.35 -10.99
CA CYS A 8 -10.09 2.89 -9.94
C CYS A 8 -11.47 2.27 -10.12
N VAL A 9 -12.02 1.65 -9.07
CA VAL A 9 -13.33 0.98 -9.13
C VAL A 9 -14.40 1.87 -8.52
N LEU A 10 -15.08 2.65 -9.35
CA LEU A 10 -16.28 3.37 -8.90
C LEU A 10 -17.49 2.45 -9.03
N LYS A 11 -18.28 2.35 -7.97
CA LYS A 11 -19.58 1.71 -8.05
C LYS A 11 -20.71 2.72 -7.89
N SER A 12 -21.44 2.93 -8.98
CA SER A 12 -22.77 3.51 -8.97
C SER A 12 -23.68 2.52 -9.69
N ASN A 13 -24.77 2.09 -9.04
CA ASN A 13 -25.81 1.23 -9.63
C ASN A 13 -25.36 -0.19 -10.02
N GLY A 14 -24.38 -0.77 -9.32
CA GLY A 14 -23.94 -2.15 -9.60
C GLY A 14 -22.88 -2.29 -10.70
N THR A 15 -22.55 -1.20 -11.40
CA THR A 15 -21.50 -1.18 -12.43
C THR A 15 -20.13 -0.91 -11.81
N ILE A 16 -19.12 -1.70 -12.19
CA ILE A 16 -17.71 -1.45 -11.88
C ILE A 16 -17.17 -0.54 -12.98
N ASN A 17 -16.86 0.71 -12.67
CA ASN A 17 -16.13 1.57 -13.60
C ASN A 17 -14.63 1.39 -13.36
N ILE A 18 -13.81 1.23 -14.41
CA ILE A 18 -12.36 1.08 -14.29
C ILE A 18 -11.66 2.32 -14.89
N SER A 19 -11.06 3.11 -14.00
CA SER A 19 -10.21 4.30 -14.25
C SER A 19 -8.76 4.07 -14.66
N PHE A 20 -8.34 4.19 -15.93
CA PHE A 20 -6.89 4.21 -16.25
C PHE A 20 -6.27 5.61 -16.10
N ALA A 21 -5.15 5.72 -15.40
CA ALA A 21 -4.36 6.96 -15.37
C ALA A 21 -2.88 6.71 -15.67
N LEU A 22 -2.20 7.75 -16.15
CA LEU A 22 -0.80 7.70 -16.53
C LEU A 22 0.07 8.16 -15.38
N VAL A 23 1.11 7.40 -15.07
CA VAL A 23 2.11 7.76 -14.06
C VAL A 23 3.45 8.00 -14.78
N ASN A 24 4.12 9.08 -14.40
CA ASN A 24 5.42 9.44 -14.97
C ASN A 24 6.56 8.97 -14.06
N PHE A 25 7.22 7.88 -14.45
CA PHE A 25 8.39 7.32 -13.76
C PHE A 25 9.73 7.76 -14.37
N ASN A 26 9.81 8.98 -14.90
CA ASN A 26 11.09 9.53 -15.35
C ASN A 26 11.76 10.31 -14.20
N THR A 27 13.06 10.13 -14.03
CA THR A 27 13.87 10.89 -13.08
C THR A 27 15.31 11.02 -13.58
N SER A 28 15.94 12.17 -13.29
CA SER A 28 17.38 12.37 -13.46
C SER A 28 18.18 12.06 -12.18
N ILE A 29 17.49 11.70 -11.09
CA ILE A 29 18.10 11.43 -9.80
C ILE A 29 18.76 10.05 -9.85
N SER A 30 20.06 10.04 -9.56
CA SER A 30 20.83 8.80 -9.43
C SER A 30 20.87 8.34 -7.97
N PRO A 31 20.85 7.02 -7.71
CA PRO A 31 21.14 6.46 -6.40
C PRO A 31 22.50 6.93 -5.86
N ASN A 32 22.60 7.09 -4.54
CA ASN A 32 23.88 7.39 -3.90
C ASN A 32 24.80 6.16 -3.95
N THR A 33 26.11 6.40 -4.05
CA THR A 33 27.14 5.36 -3.93
C THR A 33 27.00 4.63 -2.59
N GLY A 34 27.00 3.30 -2.62
CA GLY A 34 26.85 2.47 -1.41
C GLY A 34 25.40 2.26 -0.95
N SER A 35 24.41 2.91 -1.58
CA SER A 35 23.00 2.50 -1.43
C SER A 35 22.76 1.14 -2.09
N ARG A 36 21.59 0.53 -1.90
CA ARG A 36 21.26 -0.83 -2.39
C ARG A 36 21.26 -0.95 -3.93
N PRO A 37 22.33 -1.47 -4.58
CA PRO A 37 22.42 -1.47 -6.04
C PRO A 37 21.47 -2.48 -6.69
N GLU A 38 21.05 -3.51 -5.96
CA GLU A 38 20.07 -4.52 -6.40
C GLU A 38 18.64 -3.99 -6.48
N LYS A 39 18.41 -2.75 -6.02
CA LYS A 39 17.13 -2.05 -6.11
C LYS A 39 17.20 -0.99 -7.21
N PRO A 40 16.80 -1.33 -8.46
CA PRO A 40 16.93 -0.44 -9.60
C PRO A 40 16.08 0.82 -9.42
N ILE A 41 16.40 1.87 -10.19
CA ILE A 41 15.71 3.17 -10.09
C ILE A 41 14.19 3.06 -10.29
N GLY A 42 13.73 2.18 -11.17
CA GLY A 42 12.30 1.92 -11.37
C GLY A 42 11.61 1.41 -10.10
N TYR A 43 12.25 0.51 -9.35
CA TYR A 43 11.71 0.03 -8.07
C TYR A 43 11.67 1.13 -7.01
N ARG A 44 12.70 1.98 -6.97
CA ARG A 44 12.73 3.12 -6.03
C ARG A 44 11.66 4.16 -6.35
N LEU A 45 11.41 4.40 -7.63
CA LEU A 45 10.31 5.24 -8.11
C LEU A 45 8.95 4.66 -7.74
N MET A 46 8.78 3.33 -7.84
CA MET A 46 7.59 2.65 -7.35
C MET A 46 7.37 2.87 -5.85
N CYS A 47 8.42 2.73 -5.02
CA CYS A 47 8.32 3.03 -3.59
C CYS A 47 7.94 4.50 -3.32
N ARG A 48 8.51 5.45 -4.08
CA ARG A 48 8.13 6.87 -3.98
C ARG A 48 6.69 7.10 -4.38
N PHE A 49 6.21 6.42 -5.42
CA PHE A 49 4.84 6.55 -5.87
C PHE A 49 3.84 6.12 -4.80
N TRP A 50 4.03 4.94 -4.21
CA TRP A 50 3.12 4.45 -3.17
C TRP A 50 3.26 5.16 -1.84
N THR A 51 4.39 5.82 -1.60
CA THR A 51 4.59 6.65 -0.42
C THR A 51 3.95 8.03 -0.57
N TYR A 52 4.03 8.62 -1.78
CA TYR A 52 3.73 10.04 -1.99
C TYR A 52 2.90 10.30 -3.24
N ASP A 53 3.43 9.99 -4.44
CA ASP A 53 2.85 10.50 -5.70
C ASP A 53 1.40 10.05 -5.89
N VAL A 54 1.04 8.84 -5.44
CA VAL A 54 -0.33 8.31 -5.52
C VAL A 54 -1.34 9.20 -4.79
N PHE A 55 -0.98 9.74 -3.64
CA PHE A 55 -1.86 10.55 -2.81
C PHE A 55 -2.10 11.94 -3.41
N TYR A 56 -1.21 12.43 -4.27
CA TYR A 56 -1.40 13.71 -4.94
C TYR A 56 -1.80 13.56 -6.40
N HIS A 57 -2.04 12.34 -6.85
CA HIS A 57 -2.46 12.08 -8.21
C HIS A 57 -3.85 12.70 -8.48
N PRO A 58 -4.08 13.37 -9.64
CA PRO A 58 -5.36 14.02 -9.93
C PRO A 58 -6.58 13.10 -9.79
N ALA A 59 -6.46 11.84 -10.20
CA ALA A 59 -7.53 10.87 -10.05
C ALA A 59 -7.96 10.68 -8.58
N ILE A 60 -7.03 10.73 -7.62
CA ILE A 60 -7.33 10.59 -6.20
C ILE A 60 -7.96 11.87 -5.65
N ILE A 61 -7.33 13.02 -5.93
CA ILE A 61 -7.82 14.33 -5.45
C ILE A 61 -9.20 14.65 -6.01
N GLN A 62 -9.37 14.53 -7.34
CA GLN A 62 -10.63 14.89 -8.03
C GLN A 62 -11.74 13.87 -7.75
N GLY A 63 -11.39 12.59 -7.54
CA GLY A 63 -12.34 11.56 -7.17
C GLY A 63 -12.99 11.77 -5.81
N LYS A 64 -12.36 12.59 -4.93
CA LYS A 64 -12.80 12.87 -3.56
C LYS A 64 -13.05 11.58 -2.77
N TYR A 65 -12.11 10.64 -2.91
CA TYR A 65 -12.15 9.37 -2.18
C TYR A 65 -11.88 9.60 -0.70
N GLU A 66 -12.48 8.77 0.17
CA GLU A 66 -12.15 8.76 1.59
C GLU A 66 -11.04 7.75 1.92
N TYR A 67 -11.08 6.60 1.23
CA TYR A 67 -10.12 5.52 1.43
C TYR A 67 -9.45 5.15 0.10
N LEU A 68 -8.19 4.77 0.19
CA LEU A 68 -7.42 4.16 -0.89
C LEU A 68 -7.08 2.73 -0.51
N MET A 69 -7.24 1.79 -1.46
CA MET A 69 -6.80 0.41 -1.32
C MET A 69 -5.77 0.08 -2.40
N ARG A 70 -4.62 -0.45 -1.98
CA ARG A 70 -3.60 -1.00 -2.89
C ARG A 70 -3.82 -2.49 -3.08
N MET A 71 -3.76 -2.94 -4.34
CA MET A 71 -3.48 -4.31 -4.71
C MET A 71 -2.54 -4.31 -5.92
N ASP A 72 -1.49 -5.10 -5.85
CA ASP A 72 -0.57 -5.27 -6.98
C ASP A 72 -1.21 -6.15 -8.07
N ASP A 73 -0.62 -6.20 -9.26
CA ASP A 73 -1.18 -6.93 -10.40
C ASP A 73 -1.22 -8.46 -10.24
N ASP A 74 -0.34 -8.99 -9.43
CA ASP A 74 -0.22 -10.38 -8.99
C ASP A 74 -0.91 -10.64 -7.64
N SER A 75 -1.73 -9.70 -7.17
CA SER A 75 -2.54 -9.83 -5.96
C SER A 75 -3.91 -10.45 -6.24
N TYR A 76 -4.38 -11.29 -5.33
CA TYR A 76 -5.69 -11.92 -5.42
C TYR A 76 -6.30 -12.18 -4.04
N PHE A 77 -7.61 -12.38 -4.00
CA PHE A 77 -8.29 -12.94 -2.83
C PHE A 77 -8.42 -14.44 -3.01
N SER A 78 -7.89 -15.22 -2.07
CA SER A 78 -7.90 -16.68 -2.14
C SER A 78 -9.23 -17.30 -1.68
N ASP A 79 -10.16 -16.50 -1.17
CA ASP A 79 -11.49 -16.93 -0.75
C ASP A 79 -12.46 -15.71 -0.73
N ARG A 80 -13.76 -15.97 -0.54
CA ARG A 80 -14.80 -14.96 -0.50
C ARG A 80 -14.63 -14.01 0.70
N ILE A 81 -14.58 -12.71 0.42
CA ILE A 81 -14.66 -11.69 1.46
C ILE A 81 -16.09 -11.58 1.98
N LYS A 82 -16.28 -11.80 3.29
CA LYS A 82 -17.62 -11.80 3.94
C LYS A 82 -18.21 -10.40 4.17
N LYS A 83 -17.37 -9.36 4.25
CA LYS A 83 -17.76 -7.98 4.55
C LYS A 83 -17.01 -7.02 3.65
N ASP A 84 -17.69 -6.00 3.14
CA ASP A 84 -17.04 -4.92 2.39
C ASP A 84 -15.92 -4.28 3.25
N PRO A 85 -14.66 -4.32 2.81
CA PRO A 85 -13.54 -3.82 3.59
C PRO A 85 -13.58 -2.30 3.79
N PHE A 86 -14.25 -1.54 2.91
CA PHE A 86 -14.42 -0.09 3.06
C PHE A 86 -15.45 0.24 4.13
N LEU A 87 -16.61 -0.43 4.11
CA LEU A 87 -17.60 -0.31 5.19
C LEU A 87 -17.02 -0.79 6.53
N TYR A 88 -16.14 -1.79 6.50
CA TYR A 88 -15.40 -2.22 7.67
C TYR A 88 -14.48 -1.11 8.23
N MET A 89 -13.65 -0.50 7.38
CA MET A 89 -12.81 0.64 7.75
C MET A 89 -13.65 1.77 8.35
N ASP A 90 -14.76 2.13 7.71
CA ASP A 90 -15.63 3.24 8.14
C ASP A 90 -16.34 2.96 9.47
N SER A 91 -17.01 1.81 9.59
CA SER A 91 -17.72 1.42 10.83
C SER A 91 -16.81 1.33 12.04
N ARG A 92 -15.53 0.99 11.83
CA ARG A 92 -14.50 0.92 12.86
C ARG A 92 -13.74 2.25 13.02
N ARG A 93 -13.94 3.22 12.11
CA ARG A 93 -13.22 4.49 11.99
C ARG A 93 -11.70 4.26 11.98
N LEU A 94 -11.25 3.36 11.12
CA LEU A 94 -9.82 3.06 10.95
C LEU A 94 -9.16 4.07 10.00
N ASP A 95 -7.91 4.37 10.27
CA ASP A 95 -7.07 5.21 9.42
C ASP A 95 -6.15 4.36 8.54
N TYR A 96 -5.79 3.15 8.99
CA TYR A 96 -4.92 2.25 8.26
C TYR A 96 -5.24 0.78 8.54
N MET A 97 -5.22 -0.05 7.51
CA MET A 97 -5.39 -1.50 7.63
C MET A 97 -4.39 -2.22 6.72
N TYR A 98 -3.79 -3.29 7.23
CA TYR A 98 -2.82 -4.09 6.48
C TYR A 98 -2.96 -5.58 6.82
N ARG A 99 -2.46 -6.44 5.92
CA ARG A 99 -2.59 -7.90 6.06
C ARG A 99 -1.37 -8.56 6.69
N SER A 100 -0.17 -8.06 6.43
CA SER A 100 1.07 -8.70 6.88
C SER A 100 2.17 -7.69 7.16
N THR A 101 3.22 -8.16 7.82
CA THR A 101 4.44 -7.41 8.10
C THR A 101 5.65 -8.24 7.71
N TYR A 102 6.79 -7.57 7.53
CA TYR A 102 8.06 -8.22 7.29
C TYR A 102 9.20 -7.46 7.97
N LYS A 103 10.36 -8.11 8.07
CA LYS A 103 11.57 -7.51 8.59
C LYS A 103 12.44 -7.04 7.44
N GLU A 104 12.77 -5.77 7.43
CA GLU A 104 13.76 -5.18 6.55
C GLU A 104 14.50 -4.09 7.32
N SER A 105 15.78 -3.89 6.98
CA SER A 105 16.55 -2.79 7.56
C SER A 105 15.95 -1.45 7.13
N ALA A 106 15.57 -0.66 8.12
CA ALA A 106 15.07 0.70 7.97
C ALA A 106 16.13 1.75 8.34
N TYR A 107 17.42 1.39 8.24
CA TYR A 107 18.52 2.26 8.67
C TYR A 107 18.47 3.68 8.08
N PRO A 108 18.20 3.89 6.76
CA PRO A 108 18.11 5.24 6.21
C PRO A 108 16.98 6.10 6.82
N LEU A 109 15.96 5.49 7.43
CA LEU A 109 14.89 6.23 8.12
C LEU A 109 15.33 6.79 9.47
N TYR A 110 16.41 6.29 10.07
CA TYR A 110 16.79 6.68 11.44
C TYR A 110 17.21 8.14 11.55
N SER A 111 17.88 8.70 10.53
CA SER A 111 18.25 10.12 10.51
C SER A 111 17.04 11.04 10.56
N ILE A 112 15.94 10.65 9.90
CA ILE A 112 14.67 11.38 9.87
C ILE A 112 13.86 11.16 11.15
N LEU A 113 13.80 9.92 11.62
CA LEU A 113 12.92 9.54 12.73
C LEU A 113 13.47 9.96 14.09
N LYS A 114 14.79 9.99 14.26
CA LYS A 114 15.43 10.41 15.52
C LYS A 114 14.97 11.80 15.99
N PRO A 115 15.01 12.87 15.17
CA PRO A 115 14.53 14.19 15.58
C PRO A 115 13.01 14.22 15.80
N ILE A 116 12.22 13.52 14.97
CA ILE A 116 10.75 13.50 15.09
C ILE A 116 10.29 12.78 16.37
N LEU A 117 10.89 11.64 16.68
CA LEU A 117 10.48 10.78 17.79
C LEU A 117 11.20 11.09 19.10
N LYS A 118 12.28 11.88 19.07
CA LYS A 118 13.16 12.18 20.21
C LYS A 118 13.64 10.90 20.91
N ARG A 119 14.04 9.90 20.12
CA ARG A 119 14.48 8.57 20.58
C ARG A 119 15.80 8.17 19.95
N LYS A 120 16.67 7.52 20.73
CA LYS A 120 17.98 7.04 20.26
C LYS A 120 17.85 5.83 19.33
N TYR A 121 16.89 4.95 19.60
CA TYR A 121 16.61 3.75 18.82
C TYR A 121 15.13 3.65 18.49
N VAL A 122 14.83 3.30 17.24
CA VAL A 122 13.47 3.15 16.74
C VAL A 122 13.38 1.82 16.01
N HIS A 123 12.75 0.84 16.64
CA HIS A 123 12.41 -0.40 15.95
C HIS A 123 11.16 -0.16 15.10
N ILE A 124 11.27 -0.37 13.80
CA ILE A 124 10.18 -0.21 12.84
C ILE A 124 9.86 -1.58 12.27
N THR A 125 8.59 -1.93 12.33
CA THR A 125 8.07 -3.10 11.64
C THR A 125 7.61 -2.66 10.26
N CYS A 126 8.16 -3.25 9.20
CA CYS A 126 7.76 -2.90 7.83
C CYS A 126 6.43 -3.59 7.50
N ILE A 127 5.53 -2.85 6.85
CA ILE A 127 4.23 -3.34 6.42
C ILE A 127 4.40 -4.00 5.05
N TYR A 128 3.94 -5.23 4.87
CA TYR A 128 3.93 -5.86 3.56
C TYR A 128 2.81 -5.23 2.73
N ASN A 129 3.17 -4.21 1.98
CA ASN A 129 2.23 -3.20 1.51
C ASN A 129 1.69 -3.49 0.10
N ASN A 130 1.93 -4.66 -0.46
CA ASN A 130 1.19 -5.15 -1.64
C ASN A 130 -0.33 -5.24 -1.36
N PHE A 131 -0.71 -5.30 -0.08
CA PHE A 131 -2.07 -5.01 0.41
C PHE A 131 -2.04 -3.98 1.54
N PHE A 132 -2.68 -2.84 1.33
CA PHE A 132 -3.10 -1.95 2.41
C PHE A 132 -4.35 -1.18 2.06
N MET A 133 -5.01 -0.67 3.10
CA MET A 133 -6.02 0.36 3.00
C MET A 133 -5.65 1.54 3.89
N ILE A 134 -5.84 2.75 3.39
CA ILE A 134 -5.49 3.98 4.10
C ILE A 134 -6.61 5.00 3.95
N ARG A 135 -6.93 5.68 5.05
CA ARG A 135 -7.82 6.84 5.04
C ARG A 135 -7.06 8.06 4.55
N LEU A 136 -7.49 8.60 3.43
CA LEU A 136 -6.81 9.72 2.77
C LEU A 136 -6.78 10.96 3.67
N LYS A 137 -7.85 11.22 4.42
CA LYS A 137 -7.92 12.30 5.41
C LYS A 137 -6.79 12.21 6.45
N TRP A 138 -6.50 11.03 7.00
CA TRP A 138 -5.41 10.86 7.96
C TRP A 138 -4.06 11.17 7.33
N TYR A 139 -3.83 10.70 6.09
CA TYR A 139 -2.60 10.98 5.36
C TYR A 139 -2.39 12.50 5.19
N TYR A 140 -3.40 13.24 4.71
CA TYR A 140 -3.27 14.68 4.45
C TYR A 140 -3.28 15.56 5.70
N GLU A 141 -4.09 15.23 6.70
CA GLU A 141 -4.34 16.11 7.84
C GLU A 141 -3.45 15.81 9.05
N SER A 142 -2.78 14.66 9.11
CA SER A 142 -1.84 14.39 10.20
C SER A 142 -0.55 15.19 10.00
N PRO A 143 -0.28 16.24 10.82
CA PRO A 143 0.93 17.06 10.67
C PRO A 143 2.20 16.24 10.90
N ARG A 144 2.13 15.17 11.70
CA ARG A 144 3.25 14.27 11.97
C ARG A 144 3.60 13.42 10.75
N VAL A 145 2.59 12.88 10.09
CA VAL A 145 2.76 12.10 8.86
C VAL A 145 3.25 13.03 7.74
N GLN A 146 2.61 14.18 7.55
CA GLN A 146 3.01 15.15 6.54
C GLN A 146 4.46 15.64 6.75
N ASN A 147 4.83 16.00 7.98
CA ASN A 147 6.21 16.39 8.28
C ASN A 147 7.21 15.27 7.95
N PHE A 148 6.92 14.03 8.35
CA PHE A 148 7.77 12.88 8.05
C PHE A 148 7.91 12.61 6.55
N VAL A 149 6.80 12.61 5.82
CA VAL A 149 6.80 12.37 4.37
C VAL A 149 7.50 13.50 3.63
N ASN A 150 7.32 14.76 4.04
CA ASN A 150 8.02 15.89 3.44
C ASN A 150 9.54 15.78 3.58
N GLU A 151 10.04 15.34 4.73
CA GLU A 151 11.49 15.10 4.92
C GLU A 151 12.02 13.98 3.99
N LEU A 152 11.21 12.95 3.69
CA LEU A 152 11.60 11.91 2.73
C LEU A 152 11.70 12.43 1.29
N ILE A 153 10.79 13.31 0.90
CA ILE A 153 10.67 13.81 -0.48
C ILE A 153 11.63 14.96 -0.75
N LYS A 154 11.86 15.84 0.23
CA LYS A 154 12.71 17.04 0.12
C LYS A 154 14.08 16.76 -0.52
N ASP A 155 14.75 15.71 -0.06
CA ASP A 155 16.08 15.33 -0.56
C ASP A 155 16.05 14.09 -1.48
N ASN A 156 14.86 13.66 -1.90
CA ASN A 156 14.63 12.46 -2.68
C ASN A 156 15.26 11.21 -2.05
N LEU A 157 15.17 11.09 -0.72
CA LEU A 157 15.83 10.03 0.05
C LEU A 157 15.41 8.64 -0.38
N ILE A 158 14.13 8.46 -0.76
CA ILE A 158 13.61 7.20 -1.29
C ILE A 158 14.38 6.77 -2.55
N LEU A 159 14.69 7.72 -3.44
CA LEU A 159 15.40 7.46 -4.69
C LEU A 159 16.91 7.32 -4.47
N ARG A 160 17.49 8.11 -3.56
CA ARG A 160 18.94 8.13 -3.31
C ARG A 160 19.41 6.94 -2.47
N GLU A 161 18.74 6.67 -1.35
CA GLU A 161 19.18 5.68 -0.36
C GLU A 161 18.51 4.32 -0.49
N TYR A 162 17.44 4.23 -1.28
CA TYR A 162 16.46 3.15 -1.24
C TYR A 162 15.84 3.01 0.14
N ILE A 163 14.54 3.29 0.18
CA ILE A 163 13.73 3.05 1.37
C ILE A 163 12.44 2.39 0.87
N GLY A 164 12.24 1.13 1.25
CA GLY A 164 11.03 0.40 0.91
C GLY A 164 9.81 1.12 1.48
N ASP A 165 8.79 1.29 0.64
CA ASP A 165 7.50 1.89 0.98
C ASP A 165 6.81 1.15 2.13
N GLY A 166 7.00 -0.18 2.25
CA GLY A 166 6.54 -0.95 3.40
C GLY A 166 7.14 -0.47 4.74
N CYS A 167 8.44 -0.17 4.76
CA CYS A 167 9.11 0.38 5.94
C CYS A 167 8.72 1.84 6.20
N ILE A 168 8.50 2.62 5.15
CA ILE A 168 8.01 4.01 5.27
C ILE A 168 6.62 4.03 5.88
N HIS A 169 5.70 3.18 5.42
CA HIS A 169 4.37 3.08 5.99
C HIS A 169 4.43 2.63 7.46
N GLY A 170 5.27 1.65 7.79
CA GLY A 170 5.52 1.27 9.19
C GLY A 170 6.02 2.44 10.04
N ALA A 171 6.87 3.30 9.49
CA ALA A 171 7.34 4.51 10.14
C ALA A 171 6.24 5.58 10.28
N MET A 172 5.37 5.78 9.28
CA MET A 172 4.20 6.67 9.36
C MET A 172 3.30 6.29 10.55
N LEU A 173 3.03 4.99 10.71
CA LEU A 173 2.26 4.49 11.85
C LEU A 173 2.97 4.77 13.17
N HIS A 174 4.30 4.69 13.20
CA HIS A 174 5.07 4.95 14.43
C HIS A 174 5.11 6.44 14.81
N VAL A 175 5.28 7.35 13.84
CA VAL A 175 5.32 8.80 14.10
C VAL A 175 4.00 9.33 14.62
N ASP A 176 2.89 8.72 14.21
CA ASP A 176 1.55 9.11 14.61
C ASP A 176 0.82 8.09 15.50
N ARG A 177 1.56 7.17 16.13
CA ARG A 177 1.04 6.04 16.93
C ARG A 177 0.03 6.35 18.03
N ARG A 178 -0.11 7.62 18.42
CA ARG A 178 -1.06 8.06 19.46
C ARG A 178 -2.42 8.47 18.91
N HIS A 179 -2.52 8.74 17.61
CA HIS A 179 -3.73 9.24 16.97
C HIS A 179 -4.24 8.31 15.87
N VAL A 180 -3.33 7.63 15.18
CA VAL A 180 -3.69 6.69 14.10
C VAL A 180 -4.42 5.47 14.64
N ARG A 181 -5.56 5.14 14.03
CA ARG A 181 -6.32 3.92 14.31
C ARG A 181 -5.99 2.85 13.29
N VAL A 182 -5.29 1.81 13.74
CA VAL A 182 -4.70 0.80 12.86
C VAL A 182 -5.25 -0.58 13.18
N GLU A 183 -5.49 -1.39 12.15
CA GLU A 183 -5.82 -2.80 12.33
C GLU A 183 -4.95 -3.73 11.47
N HIS A 184 -4.40 -4.77 12.10
CA HIS A 184 -3.81 -5.92 11.40
C HIS A 184 -4.93 -6.91 11.08
N VAL A 185 -5.44 -6.85 9.86
CA VAL A 185 -6.61 -7.62 9.46
C VAL A 185 -6.24 -9.08 9.21
N ARG A 186 -7.06 -10.01 9.71
CA ARG A 186 -6.84 -11.46 9.56
C ARG A 186 -7.97 -12.17 8.85
N ASN A 187 -9.11 -11.52 8.69
CA ASN A 187 -10.31 -12.08 8.09
C ASN A 187 -10.47 -11.73 6.60
N ILE A 188 -9.44 -11.15 5.99
CA ILE A 188 -9.36 -10.94 4.54
C ILE A 188 -8.40 -12.01 3.97
N PRO A 189 -8.90 -12.99 3.21
CA PRO A 189 -8.06 -13.95 2.51
C PRO A 189 -7.31 -13.20 1.40
N TYR A 190 -5.98 -13.27 1.38
CA TYR A 190 -5.17 -12.50 0.43
C TYR A 190 -3.99 -13.33 -0.05
N GLY A 191 -3.65 -13.22 -1.33
CA GLY A 191 -2.46 -13.78 -1.91
C GLY A 191 -1.71 -12.74 -2.75
N HIS A 192 -0.40 -12.91 -2.84
CA HIS A 192 0.53 -12.09 -3.63
C HIS A 192 1.65 -12.98 -4.14
N ASN A 193 1.75 -13.14 -5.46
CA ASN A 193 2.54 -14.21 -6.07
C ASN A 193 2.16 -15.58 -5.44
N TYR A 194 3.16 -16.35 -5.05
CA TYR A 194 3.04 -17.65 -4.39
C TYR A 194 2.76 -17.57 -2.89
N HIS A 195 2.66 -16.37 -2.32
CA HIS A 195 2.42 -16.21 -0.90
C HIS A 195 0.91 -16.04 -0.65
N VAL A 196 0.32 -16.96 0.10
CA VAL A 196 -1.11 -16.92 0.47
C VAL A 196 -1.26 -16.72 1.96
N MET A 197 -2.23 -15.89 2.35
CA MET A 197 -2.67 -15.69 3.73
C MET A 197 -4.16 -16.00 3.84
N PRO A 198 -4.53 -17.27 4.07
CA PRO A 198 -5.92 -17.63 4.27
C PRO A 198 -6.52 -16.90 5.47
N THR A 199 -7.85 -16.84 5.52
CA THR A 199 -8.59 -16.28 6.65
C THR A 199 -8.13 -16.91 7.97
N GLY A 200 -7.82 -16.06 8.96
CA GLY A 200 -7.35 -16.45 10.29
C GLY A 200 -5.83 -16.54 10.45
N TYR A 201 -5.07 -16.62 9.35
CA TYR A 201 -3.61 -16.78 9.41
C TYR A 201 -2.89 -15.43 9.61
N GLN A 202 -1.81 -15.45 10.39
CA GLN A 202 -0.97 -14.28 10.64
C GLN A 202 0.27 -14.20 9.75
N GLN A 203 0.67 -15.32 9.16
CA GLN A 203 1.88 -15.48 8.36
C GLN A 203 1.54 -16.06 7.00
N TRP A 204 2.43 -15.85 6.04
CA TRP A 204 2.35 -16.40 4.71
C TRP A 204 2.46 -17.91 4.72
N LYS A 205 1.68 -18.55 3.86
CA LYS A 205 1.94 -19.90 3.36
C LYS A 205 2.47 -19.78 1.94
N PHE A 206 3.53 -20.51 1.65
CA PHE A 206 3.99 -20.70 0.29
C PHE A 206 3.12 -21.75 -0.36
N GLN A 207 2.56 -21.43 -1.52
CA GLN A 207 1.83 -22.38 -2.33
C GLN A 207 2.72 -22.84 -3.47
N GLU A 208 2.80 -24.16 -3.69
CA GLU A 208 3.55 -24.70 -4.82
C GLU A 208 2.87 -24.34 -6.15
N VAL A 209 3.66 -24.22 -7.22
CA VAL A 209 3.21 -23.73 -8.52
C VAL A 209 2.06 -24.59 -9.09
N ASN A 210 2.10 -25.90 -8.87
CA ASN A 210 1.06 -26.81 -9.36
C ASN A 210 -0.31 -26.52 -8.72
N ASP A 211 -0.34 -26.10 -7.46
CA ASP A 211 -1.59 -25.79 -6.75
C ASP A 211 -2.14 -24.40 -7.12
N PHE A 212 -1.30 -23.53 -7.71
CA PHE A 212 -1.66 -22.15 -8.03
C PHE A 212 -2.68 -22.06 -9.16
N HIS A 213 -2.57 -22.93 -10.18
CA HIS A 213 -3.50 -22.98 -11.30
C HIS A 213 -4.93 -23.30 -10.83
N GLU A 214 -5.09 -24.21 -9.87
CA GLU A 214 -6.40 -24.54 -9.30
C GLU A 214 -7.02 -23.36 -8.53
N VAL A 215 -6.20 -22.56 -7.84
CA VAL A 215 -6.67 -21.39 -7.10
C VAL A 215 -7.14 -20.29 -8.04
N ILE A 216 -6.38 -19.97 -9.09
CA ILE A 216 -6.80 -18.93 -10.06
C ILE A 216 -8.14 -19.29 -10.71
N HIS A 217 -8.33 -20.55 -11.12
CA HIS A 217 -9.59 -20.98 -11.71
C HIS A 217 -10.78 -20.76 -10.77
N LYS A 218 -10.63 -21.07 -9.47
CA LYS A 218 -11.66 -20.80 -8.46
C LYS A 218 -11.86 -19.31 -8.20
N SER A 219 -10.80 -18.50 -8.22
CA SER A 219 -10.87 -17.05 -8.01
C SER A 219 -11.58 -16.30 -9.14
N CYS A 220 -11.43 -16.74 -10.40
CA CYS A 220 -12.11 -16.12 -11.54
C CYS A 220 -13.64 -16.22 -11.45
N GLU A 221 -14.18 -17.31 -10.90
CA GLU A 221 -15.63 -17.45 -10.64
C GLU A 221 -16.13 -16.50 -9.53
N GLN A 222 -15.23 -16.09 -8.62
CA GLN A 222 -15.54 -15.26 -7.46
C GLN A 222 -15.52 -13.75 -7.73
N LEU A 223 -15.01 -13.27 -8.86
CA LEU A 223 -15.06 -11.85 -9.23
C LEU A 223 -16.51 -11.30 -9.30
N THR A 224 -17.50 -12.19 -9.41
CA THR A 224 -18.93 -11.91 -9.23
C THR A 224 -19.29 -11.29 -7.85
N VAL A 225 -18.45 -11.42 -6.82
CA VAL A 225 -18.74 -11.03 -5.42
C VAL A 225 -18.55 -9.52 -5.12
N LEU A 226 -17.79 -8.77 -5.93
CA LEU A 226 -17.65 -7.31 -5.75
C LEU A 226 -18.97 -6.54 -6.01
N LYS A 227 -20.01 -7.23 -6.48
CA LYS A 227 -21.39 -6.74 -6.63
C LYS A 227 -22.04 -6.27 -5.32
N GLY A 228 -21.41 -6.42 -4.13
CA GLY A 228 -21.91 -5.92 -2.84
C GLY A 228 -21.29 -4.62 -2.28
N ILE A 229 -20.14 -4.15 -2.79
CA ILE A 229 -19.44 -2.99 -2.19
C ILE A 229 -20.23 -1.68 -2.38
N GLN A 230 -20.38 -0.84 -1.35
CA GLN A 230 -21.03 0.48 -1.43
C GLN A 230 -20.03 1.58 -1.05
N GLY A 231 -19.74 2.50 -1.97
CA GLY A 231 -18.83 3.63 -1.74
C GLY A 231 -18.05 4.06 -2.98
N LYS A 232 -17.46 5.27 -2.95
CA LYS A 232 -16.45 5.67 -3.92
C LYS A 232 -15.12 5.06 -3.52
N VAL A 233 -14.59 4.16 -4.34
CA VAL A 233 -13.37 3.39 -4.05
C VAL A 233 -12.34 3.63 -5.14
N ALA A 234 -11.08 3.88 -4.74
CA ALA A 234 -9.95 3.78 -5.64
C ALA A 234 -9.20 2.47 -5.40
N HIS A 235 -8.99 1.71 -6.48
CA HIS A 235 -8.25 0.45 -6.50
C HIS A 235 -7.18 0.53 -7.56
N ILE A 236 -5.91 0.64 -7.19
CA ILE A 236 -4.83 0.92 -8.15
C ILE A 236 -4.07 -0.36 -8.43
N LYS A 237 -3.95 -0.71 -9.72
CA LYS A 237 -3.11 -1.78 -10.25
C LYS A 237 -1.80 -1.16 -10.80
N MET A 238 -0.68 -1.86 -10.77
CA MET A 238 0.52 -1.50 -11.53
C MET A 238 1.00 -2.75 -12.27
N SER A 239 1.36 -2.65 -13.54
CA SER A 239 1.97 -3.73 -14.34
C SER A 239 3.42 -3.42 -14.66
#